data_AF-K2LCA1-F1
#
_entry.id   AF-K2LCA1-F1
#
_cell.length_a   1.000
_cell.length_b   1.000
_cell.length_c   1.000
_cell.angle_alpha   90.00
_cell.angle_beta   90.00
_cell.angle_gamma   90.00
#
_symmetry.space_group_name_H-M   'P 1'
#
loop_
_entity.id
_entity.type
_entity.pdbx_description
1 polymer ?
#
loop_
_entity_poly.entity_id
_entity_poly.type
_entity_poly.pdbx_seq_one_letter_code
_entity_poly.pdbx_strand_id
1 'polypeptide(L)' 'MDGSEQDISIRARKFANRLHGRFGLPVALQDERLTTAEAKALLFAEGGYRNLQKAKIDSLSAVLILQDFFANAST' A
#
# COMPACT_ATOMS: atom_id res chain seq x y z
N MET A 1 12.72 5.11 8.44
CA MET A 1 12.09 6.37 7.99
C MET A 1 11.66 7.12 9.22
N ASP A 2 11.90 8.43 9.27
CA ASP A 2 11.76 9.31 10.45
C ASP A 2 10.34 9.82 10.72
N GLY A 3 9.36 9.40 9.91
CA GLY A 3 7.95 9.78 10.06
C GLY A 3 7.59 11.16 9.49
N SER A 4 8.52 11.83 8.80
CA SER A 4 8.24 13.05 8.05
C SER A 4 7.25 12.80 6.91
N GLU A 5 6.36 13.77 6.65
CA GLU A 5 5.48 13.71 5.47
C GLU A 5 6.32 13.73 4.19
N GLN A 6 6.03 12.79 3.29
CA GLN A 6 6.66 12.72 1.97
C GLN A 6 5.72 13.29 0.92
N ASP A 7 6.26 13.74 -0.22
CA ASP A 7 5.47 14.21 -1.35
C ASP A 7 4.41 13.18 -1.80
N ILE A 8 4.72 11.90 -1.66
CA ILE A 8 3.79 10.81 -1.97
C ILE A 8 2.61 10.76 -1.00
N SER A 9 2.82 11.05 0.29
CA SER A 9 1.78 11.12 1.32
C SER A 9 0.76 12.23 1.00
N ILE A 10 1.25 13.39 0.53
CA ILE A 10 0.39 14.50 0.08
C ILE A 10 -0.47 14.07 -1.11
N ARG A 11 0.13 13.37 -2.08
CA ARG A 11 -0.59 12.86 -3.27
C ARG A 11 -1.64 11.81 -2.90
N ALA A 12 -1.32 10.91 -1.98
CA ALA A 12 -2.24 9.90 -1.47
C ALA A 12 -3.46 10.55 -0.81
N ARG A 13 -3.25 11.56 0.05
CA ARG A 13 -4.34 12.32 0.69
C ARG A 13 -5.25 13.02 -0.34
N LYS A 14 -4.67 13.63 -1.37
CA LYS A 14 -5.45 14.21 -2.49
C LYS A 14 -6.25 13.17 -3.26
N PHE A 15 -5.73 11.95 -3.41
CA PHE A 15 -6.45 10.86 -4.07
C PHE A 15 -7.61 10.34 -3.22
N ALA A 16 -7.40 10.16 -1.91
CA ALA A 16 -8.46 9.78 -0.98
C ALA A 16 -9.65 10.77 -1.00
N ASN A 17 -9.37 12.08 -0.98
CA ASN A 17 -10.43 13.10 -1.08
C ASN A 17 -11.22 13.01 -2.40
N ARG A 18 -10.54 12.68 -3.51
CA ARG A 18 -11.19 12.48 -4.82
C ARG A 18 -12.06 11.22 -4.84
N LEU A 19 -11.62 10.14 -4.20
CA LEU A 19 -12.43 8.93 -4.04
C LEU A 19 -13.69 9.20 -3.23
N HIS A 20 -13.53 9.86 -2.07
CA HIS A 20 -14.65 10.23 -1.22
C HIS A 20 -15.64 11.13 -1.97
N GLY A 21 -15.17 12.21 -2.60
CA GLY A 21 -16.04 13.13 -3.33
C GLY A 21 -16.74 12.50 -4.54
N ARG A 22 -16.13 11.49 -5.19
CA ARG A 22 -16.71 10.81 -6.36
C ARG A 22 -17.77 9.78 -5.98
N PHE A 23 -17.56 9.04 -4.89
CA PHE A 23 -18.38 7.86 -4.56
C PHE A 23 -19.23 8.03 -3.29
N GLY A 24 -18.97 9.05 -2.47
CA GLY A 24 -19.66 9.27 -1.20
C GLY A 24 -19.36 8.23 -0.12
N LEU A 25 -18.40 7.35 -0.34
CA LEU A 25 -18.04 6.28 0.60
C LEU A 25 -16.95 6.74 1.58
N PRO A 26 -16.90 6.20 2.81
CA PRO A 26 -15.78 6.41 3.73
C PRO A 26 -14.46 5.95 3.10
N VAL A 27 -13.41 6.75 3.26
CA VAL A 27 -12.06 6.41 2.79
C VAL A 27 -11.11 6.46 3.97
N ALA A 28 -10.47 5.33 4.27
CA ALA A 28 -9.40 5.23 5.26
C ALA A 28 -8.03 5.40 4.59
N LEU A 29 -7.11 6.08 5.28
CA LEU A 29 -5.70 6.16 4.89
C LEU A 29 -4.89 5.21 5.77
N GLN A 30 -4.01 4.43 5.17
CA GLN A 30 -3.09 3.51 5.85
C GLN A 30 -1.65 3.90 5.52
N ASP A 31 -0.74 3.82 6.49
CA ASP A 31 0.68 4.09 6.28
C ASP A 31 1.35 2.89 5.60
N GLU A 32 1.92 3.09 4.40
CA GLU A 32 2.40 2.02 3.51
C GLU A 32 3.89 1.68 3.72
N ARG A 33 4.42 1.84 4.93
CA ARG A 33 5.85 1.63 5.15
C ARG A 33 6.21 0.17 4.89
N LEU A 34 7.28 -0.04 4.11
CA LEU A 34 7.94 -1.33 3.86
C LEU A 34 7.20 -2.36 2.99
N THR A 35 5.93 -2.13 2.64
CA THR A 35 5.11 -3.06 1.82
C THR A 35 5.74 -3.42 0.47
N THR A 36 6.34 -2.45 -0.23
CA THR A 36 6.99 -2.70 -1.53
C THR A 36 8.27 -3.54 -1.38
N ALA A 37 8.99 -3.40 -0.26
CA ALA A 37 10.18 -4.20 0.01
C ALA A 37 9.78 -5.64 0.38
N GLU A 38 8.76 -5.80 1.22
CA GLU A 38 8.19 -7.10 1.56
C GLU A 38 7.59 -7.80 0.34
N ALA A 39 6.79 -7.11 -0.47
CA ALA A 39 6.21 -7.67 -1.69
C ALA A 39 7.28 -8.20 -2.65
N LYS A 40 8.39 -7.45 -2.82
CA LYS A 40 9.54 -7.91 -3.61
C LYS A 40 10.20 -9.14 -2.99
N ALA A 41 10.41 -9.16 -1.67
CA ALA A 41 11.01 -10.30 -0.98
C ALA A 41 10.16 -11.57 -1.13
N LEU A 42 8.85 -11.45 -0.95
CA LEU A 42 7.89 -12.55 -1.09
C LEU A 42 7.85 -13.09 -2.52
N LEU A 43 7.73 -12.22 -3.52
CA LEU A 43 7.71 -12.63 -4.94
C LEU A 43 9.04 -13.26 -5.37
N PHE A 44 10.15 -12.74 -4.85
CA PHE A 44 11.47 -13.32 -5.11
C PHE A 44 11.61 -14.72 -4.49
N ALA A 45 11.12 -14.92 -3.26
CA ALA A 45 11.12 -16.23 -2.62
C ALA A 45 10.26 -17.26 -3.39
N GLU A 46 9.18 -16.81 -4.03
CA GLU A 46 8.28 -17.69 -4.79
C GLU A 46 8.84 -18.10 -6.17
N GLY A 47 9.56 -17.22 -6.87
CA GLY A 47 9.95 -17.49 -8.27
C GLY A 47 11.19 -16.75 -8.77
N GLY A 48 11.99 -16.20 -7.87
CA GLY A 48 13.19 -15.44 -8.17
C GLY A 48 12.91 -14.19 -9.03
N TYR A 49 13.91 -13.75 -9.79
CA TYR A 49 13.83 -12.54 -10.60
C TYR A 49 12.71 -12.55 -11.65
N ARG A 50 12.31 -13.71 -12.15
CA ARG A 50 11.23 -13.84 -13.15
C ARG A 50 9.88 -13.40 -12.60
N ASN A 51 9.70 -13.47 -11.28
CA ASN A 51 8.46 -13.14 -10.60
C ASN A 51 8.39 -11.68 -10.13
N LEU A 52 9.50 -10.92 -10.22
CA LEU A 52 9.60 -9.50 -9.85
C LEU A 52 9.03 -8.55 -10.92
N GLN A 53 7.86 -8.89 -11.44
CA GLN A 53 7.14 -8.03 -12.38
C GLN A 53 6.43 -6.91 -11.63
N LYS A 54 6.52 -5.67 -12.13
CA LYS A 54 5.93 -4.49 -11.48
C LYS A 54 4.45 -4.69 -11.12
N ALA A 55 3.65 -5.24 -12.03
CA ALA A 55 2.23 -5.48 -11.79
C ALA A 55 1.98 -6.46 -10.62
N LYS A 56 2.83 -7.48 -10.44
CA LYS A 56 2.74 -8.41 -9.32
C LYS A 56 3.14 -7.75 -8.01
N ILE A 57 4.21 -6.94 -8.04
CA ILE A 57 4.67 -6.18 -6.87
C ILE A 57 3.56 -5.23 -6.42
N ASP A 58 2.99 -4.43 -7.32
CA ASP A 58 1.92 -3.47 -7.01
C ASP A 58 0.68 -4.19 -6.43
N SER A 59 0.30 -5.35 -7.01
CA SER A 59 -0.85 -6.12 -6.54
C SER A 59 -0.61 -6.71 -5.15
N LEU A 60 0.59 -7.25 -4.90
CA LEU A 60 0.94 -7.81 -3.60
C LEU A 60 1.07 -6.70 -2.55
N SER A 61 1.65 -5.54 -2.89
CA SER A 61 1.65 -4.38 -2.00
C SER A 61 0.23 -4.00 -1.58
N ALA A 62 -0.74 -3.98 -2.52
CA ALA A 62 -2.14 -3.70 -2.19
C ALA A 62 -2.75 -4.72 -1.21
N VAL A 63 -2.42 -6.01 -1.36
CA VAL A 63 -2.83 -7.06 -0.41
C VAL A 63 -2.24 -6.81 0.97
N LEU A 64 -0.94 -6.52 1.06
CA LEU A 64 -0.24 -6.27 2.33
C LEU A 64 -0.82 -5.06 3.06
N ILE A 65 -1.12 -3.96 2.35
CA ILE A 65 -1.78 -2.77 2.90
C ILE A 65 -3.12 -3.16 3.54
N LEU A 66 -3.92 -3.96 2.85
CA LEU A 66 -5.24 -4.35 3.32
C LEU A 66 -5.16 -5.30 4.53
N GLN A 67 -4.19 -6.23 4.53
CA GLN A 67 -3.94 -7.11 5.67
C GLN A 67 -3.52 -6.31 6.90
N ASP A 68 -2.59 -5.36 6.73
CA ASP A 68 -2.13 -4.49 7.81
C ASP A 68 -3.26 -3.59 8.35
N PHE A 69 -4.11 -3.06 7.46
CA PHE A 69 -5.30 -2.31 7.86
C PHE A 69 -6.23 -3.15 8.76
N PHE A 70 -6.54 -4.40 8.38
CA PHE A 70 -7.40 -5.25 9.21
C PHE A 70 -6.74 -5.67 10.53
N ALA A 71 -5.43 -5.90 10.53
CA ALA A 71 -4.68 -6.21 11.75
C ALA A 71 -4.69 -5.05 12.76
N ASN A 72 -4.57 -3.80 12.27
CA ASN A 72 -4.52 -2.61 13.10
C ASN A 72 -5.90 -1.99 13.43
N ALA A 73 -6.95 -2.31 12.66
CA ALA A 73 -8.31 -1.79 12.88
C ALA A 73 -9.04 -2.45 14.08
N SER A 74 -8.44 -3.44 14.74
CA SER A 74 -9.06 -4.23 15.81
C SER A 74 -8.70 -3.76 17.24
N THR A 75 -8.44 -2.47 17.47
CA THR A 75 -8.20 -1.90 18.81
C THR A 75 -9.09 -0.70 19.09
#